data_AF-A0A832ZER6-F1
#
_entry.id   AF-A0A832ZER6-F1
#
_cell.length_a   1.000
_cell.length_b   1.000
_cell.length_c   1.000
_cell.angle_alpha   90.00
_cell.angle_beta   90.00
_cell.angle_gamma   90.00
#
_symmetry.space_group_name_H-M   'P 1'
#
loop_
_entity.id
_entity.type
_entity.pdbx_description
1 polymer ?
#
loop_
_entity_poly.entity_id
_entity_poly.type
_entity_poly.pdbx_seq_one_letter_code
_entity_poly.pdbx_strand_id
1 'polypeptide(L)' 'YGIGEVEEGANYGAIETLLILDELLKGGMREKIEQLMEFVRQMRGNIVIVSSEHEGGEKLKALGGIAALLRYRVR' A
#
# COMPACT_ATOMS: atom_id res chain seq x y z
N TYR A 1 10.40 -0.93 0.93
CA TYR A 1 9.22 -0.15 1.37
C TYR A 1 9.17 1.20 0.65
N GLY A 2 7.98 1.69 0.32
CA GLY A 2 7.78 2.87 -0.53
C GLY A 2 7.03 2.52 -1.82
N ILE A 3 6.49 3.54 -2.51
CA ILE A 3 5.54 3.32 -3.62
C ILE A 3 6.11 2.44 -4.74
N GLY A 4 7.41 2.57 -5.06
CA GLY A 4 8.05 1.80 -6.13
C GLY A 4 8.13 0.29 -5.85
N GLU A 5 8.57 -0.10 -4.65
CA GLU A 5 8.64 -1.52 -4.25
C GLU A 5 7.25 -2.15 -4.10
N VAL A 6 6.27 -1.34 -3.67
CA VAL A 6 4.87 -1.78 -3.60
C VAL A 6 4.30 -1.98 -5.01
N GLU A 7 4.58 -1.08 -5.95
CA GLU A 7 4.19 -1.23 -7.35
C GLU A 7 4.80 -2.49 -7.98
N GLU A 8 6.08 -2.77 -7.70
CA GLU A 8 6.73 -4.00 -8.16
C GLU A 8 6.04 -5.24 -7.59
N GLY A 9 5.86 -5.31 -6.27
CA GLY A 9 5.15 -6.43 -5.63
C GLY A 9 3.72 -6.62 -6.17
N ALA A 10 3.04 -5.52 -6.48
CA ALA A 10 1.71 -5.56 -7.09
C ALA A 10 1.77 -6.15 -8.50
N ASN A 11 2.75 -5.75 -9.33
CA ASN A 11 2.92 -6.22 -10.70
C ASN A 11 3.17 -7.73 -10.77
N TYR A 12 3.87 -8.29 -9.79
CA TYR A 12 4.04 -9.74 -9.65
C TYR A 12 2.81 -10.45 -9.07
N GLY A 13 1.77 -9.73 -8.64
CA GLY A 13 0.64 -10.30 -7.92
C GLY A 13 1.05 -10.90 -6.57
N ALA A 14 2.19 -10.46 -6.04
CA ALA A 14 2.77 -11.01 -4.81
C ALA A 14 2.14 -10.41 -3.56
N ILE A 15 1.38 -9.31 -3.67
CA ILE A 15 0.78 -8.64 -2.51
C ILE A 15 -0.33 -9.51 -1.90
N GLU A 16 -0.15 -9.82 -0.61
CA GLU A 16 -1.18 -10.40 0.24
C GLU A 16 -2.02 -9.30 0.88
N THR A 17 -1.37 -8.31 1.49
CA THR A 17 -2.04 -7.20 2.18
C THR A 17 -1.32 -5.89 1.88
N LEU A 18 -2.07 -4.91 1.36
CA LEU A 18 -1.62 -3.54 1.13
C LEU A 18 -2.04 -2.64 2.30
N LEU A 19 -1.09 -1.91 2.88
CA LEU A 19 -1.27 -0.97 3.97
C LEU A 19 -1.09 0.46 3.45
N ILE A 20 -2.07 1.33 3.68
CA ILE A 20 -2.09 2.69 3.13
C ILE A 20 -2.50 3.68 4.22
N LEU A 21 -1.76 4.78 4.37
CA LEU A 21 -2.21 5.88 5.21
C LEU A 21 -3.41 6.62 4.61
N ASP A 22 -4.37 6.97 5.46
CA ASP A 22 -5.54 7.76 5.07
C ASP A 22 -5.17 9.13 4.46
N GLU A 23 -4.06 9.73 4.88
CA GLU A 23 -3.50 10.96 4.30
C GLU A 23 -3.20 10.83 2.80
N LEU A 24 -2.76 9.65 2.33
CA LEU A 24 -2.44 9.43 0.90
C LEU A 24 -3.68 9.35 0.01
N LEU A 25 -4.85 9.16 0.60
CA LEU A 25 -6.14 9.21 -0.10
C LEU A 25 -6.65 10.64 -0.26
N LYS A 26 -5.94 11.63 0.28
CA LYS A 26 -6.27 13.05 0.21
C LYS A 26 -5.19 13.77 -0.61
N GLY A 27 -5.58 14.45 -1.69
CA GLY A 27 -4.65 15.27 -2.50
C GLY A 27 -4.14 14.62 -3.80
N GLY A 28 -2.98 15.07 -4.27
CA GLY A 28 -2.51 14.82 -5.65
C GLY A 28 -2.12 13.37 -5.99
N MET A 29 -1.89 12.52 -4.98
CA MET A 29 -1.56 11.11 -5.20
C MET A 29 -2.78 10.19 -5.19
N ARG A 30 -3.98 10.72 -4.88
CA ARG A 30 -5.20 9.94 -4.67
C ARG A 30 -5.49 8.98 -5.83
N GLU A 31 -5.51 9.48 -7.07
CA GLU A 31 -5.84 8.64 -8.24
C GLU A 31 -4.84 7.49 -8.42
N LYS A 32 -3.54 7.74 -8.21
CA LYS A 32 -2.50 6.71 -8.29
C LYS A 32 -2.70 5.62 -7.22
N ILE A 33 -3.03 6.03 -6.00
CA ILE A 33 -3.28 5.09 -4.90
C ILE A 33 -4.57 4.29 -5.13
N GLU A 34 -5.63 4.92 -5.60
CA GLU A 34 -6.88 4.23 -5.96
C GLU A 34 -6.69 3.19 -7.07
N GLN A 35 -5.88 3.51 -8.10
CA GLN A 35 -5.52 2.56 -9.15
C GLN A 35 -4.73 1.36 -8.60
N LEU A 36 -3.75 1.61 -7.74
CA LEU A 36 -2.97 0.55 -7.10
C LEU A 36 -3.84 -0.34 -6.20
N MET A 37 -4.76 0.26 -5.42
CA MET A 37 -5.74 -0.47 -4.62
C MET A 37 -6.59 -1.39 -5.52
N GLU A 38 -7.09 -0.88 -6.63
CA GLU A 38 -7.90 -1.68 -7.54
C GLU A 38 -7.11 -2.86 -8.12
N PHE A 39 -5.87 -2.61 -8.52
CA PHE A 39 -4.99 -3.65 -9.05
C PHE A 39 -4.70 -4.75 -8.01
N VAL A 40 -4.45 -4.38 -6.75
CA VAL A 40 -4.27 -5.35 -5.65
C VAL A 40 -5.56 -6.16 -5.39
N ARG A 41 -6.73 -5.52 -5.45
CA ARG A 41 -8.03 -6.24 -5.34
C ARG A 41 -8.22 -7.25 -6.44
N GLN A 42 -7.89 -6.90 -7.69
CA GLN A 42 -7.97 -7.83 -8.83
C GLN A 42 -7.08 -9.06 -8.63
N MET A 43 -5.92 -8.88 -8.00
CA MET A 43 -5.00 -9.97 -7.60
C MET A 43 -5.43 -10.70 -6.32
N ARG A 44 -6.66 -10.47 -5.84
CA ARG A 44 -7.22 -11.03 -4.60
C ARG A 44 -6.42 -10.69 -3.34
N GLY A 45 -5.74 -9.54 -3.32
CA GLY A 45 -5.07 -9.01 -2.14
C GLY A 45 -6.04 -8.25 -1.22
N ASN A 46 -5.68 -8.18 0.06
CA ASN A 46 -6.39 -7.40 1.06
C ASN A 46 -5.88 -5.96 1.07
N ILE A 47 -6.75 -5.02 1.45
CA ILE A 47 -6.39 -3.62 1.63
C ILE A 47 -6.77 -3.18 3.03
N VAL A 48 -5.84 -2.53 3.72
CA VAL A 48 -6.02 -1.95 5.05
C VAL A 48 -5.65 -0.48 4.99
N ILE A 49 -6.60 0.38 5.33
CA ILE A 49 -6.37 1.81 5.49
C ILE A 49 -6.04 2.07 6.96
N VAL A 50 -4.93 2.76 7.21
CA VAL A 50 -4.41 3.06 8.53
C VAL A 50 -4.58 4.55 8.80
N SER A 51 -5.19 4.90 9.94
CA SER A 51 -5.25 6.30 10.36
C SER A 51 -3.86 6.79 10.77
N SER A 52 -3.48 7.95 10.24
CA SER A 52 -2.30 8.70 10.64
C SER A 52 -2.28 9.11 12.13
N GLU A 53 -3.42 9.12 12.81
CA GLU A 53 -3.55 9.63 14.19
C GLU A 53 -3.08 8.64 15.28
N HIS A 54 -2.77 7.40 14.91
CA HIS A 54 -2.39 6.34 15.85
C HIS A 54 -0.95 5.86 15.61
N GLU A 55 -0.34 5.19 16.60
CA GLU A 55 1.07 4.77 16.55
C GLU A 55 1.44 3.94 15.29
N GLY A 56 0.51 3.10 14.82
CA GLY A 56 0.70 2.34 13.58
C GLY A 56 0.76 3.24 12.33
N GLY A 57 0.01 4.34 12.33
CA GLY A 57 0.04 5.34 11.28
C GLY A 57 1.37 6.08 11.24
N GLU A 58 1.89 6.52 12.38
CA GLU A 58 3.20 7.17 12.48
C GLU A 58 4.34 6.28 11.96
N LYS A 59 4.32 4.98 12.31
CA LYS A 59 5.29 4.00 11.78
C LYS A 59 5.17 3.84 10.27
N LEU A 60 3.94 3.75 9.74
CA LEU A 60 3.71 3.64 8.31
C LEU A 60 4.13 4.93 7.57
N LYS A 61 3.94 6.10 8.20
CA LYS A 61 4.37 7.41 7.68
C LYS A 61 5.87 7.47 7.51
N ALA A 62 6.63 6.98 8.49
CA ALA A 62 8.09 6.87 8.41
C ALA A 62 8.58 5.96 7.26
N LEU A 63 7.72 5.05 6.77
CA LEU A 63 7.99 4.18 5.60
C LEU A 63 7.51 4.78 4.27
N GLY A 64 7.07 6.04 4.26
CA GLY A 64 6.53 6.72 3.07
C GLY A 64 5.01 6.62 2.92
N GLY A 65 4.30 6.17 3.95
CA GLY A 65 2.84 6.13 4.01
C GLY A 65 2.18 4.94 3.32
N ILE A 66 2.97 4.06 2.70
CA ILE A 66 2.49 2.86 2.01
C ILE A 66 3.45 1.68 2.23
N ALA A 67 2.89 0.51 2.48
CA ALA A 67 3.63 -0.73 2.65
C ALA A 67 2.81 -1.93 2.18
N ALA A 68 3.45 -3.07 1.93
CA ALA A 68 2.77 -4.31 1.56
C ALA A 68 3.40 -5.51 2.25
N LEU A 69 2.54 -6.46 2.64
CA LEU A 69 2.92 -7.82 2.99
C LEU A 69 2.79 -8.68 1.73
N LEU A 70 3.83 -9.45 1.44
CA LEU A 70 3.90 -10.29 0.26
C LEU A 70 3.64 -11.76 0.61
N ARG A 71 2.91 -12.46 -0.25
CA ARG A 71 2.66 -13.91 -0.18
C ARG A 71 3.94 -14.72 -0.39
N TYR A 72 4.85 -14.17 -1.20
CA TYR A 72 6.14 -14.75 -1.52
C TYR A 72 7.14 -13.63 -1.80
N ARG A 73 8.42 -13.93 -1.64
CA ARG A 73 9.49 -12.95 -1.85
C ARG A 73 9.61 -12.60 -3.32
N VAL A 74 9.54 -11.30 -3.62
CA VAL A 74 9.89 -10.74 -4.92
C VAL A 74 11.32 -10.21 -4.77
N ARG A 75 12.29 -11.01 -5.22
CA ARG A 75 13.75 -10.79 -5.17
C ARG A 75 14.35 -10.29 -3.83
#